data_AF-A0A9D1AVP1-F1
#
_entry.id   AF-A0A9D1AVP1-F1
#
_cell.length_a   1.000
_cell.length_b   1.000
_cell.length_c   1.000
_cell.angle_alpha   90.00
_cell.angle_beta   90.00
_cell.angle_gamma   90.00
#
_symmetry.space_group_name_H-M   'P 1'
#
loop_
_entity.id
_entity.type
_entity.pdbx_description
1 polymer ?
#
loop_
_entity_poly.entity_id
_entity_poly.type
_entity_poly.pdbx_seq_one_letter_code
_entity_poly.pdbx_strand_id
1 'polypeptide(L)'
;MSRVNEALNEFNSDSITVKLLDGIFNTVPHSPQFQMWTSVDDAVRALKPSATESELELARNIAAGNDQVNDILWMSRLLDSGDKGYAIVTGLATAWKLFKGQGVESFETDNQQRNDAVLKALGLSYMVYKAYPGSVAERADAFRTSPTGQAMAIYYGTIEVALPFADNAAMSSSGALEQLLSKDGDEQMRRMSQLAQGHDVDGAAQMMSQLTEQLQRVADHAANYVKPVAEQIGPYMPGAMNAADKAAGALANAADVLPVYRLLGARLAAESAARRALTPSAE
;
A
#
# COMPACT_ATOMS: atom_id res chain seq x y z
N MET A 1 10.65 -3.15 22.89
CA MET A 1 9.97 -3.74 21.71
C MET A 1 10.19 -2.76 20.56
N SER A 2 10.46 -3.22 19.33
CA SER A 2 10.63 -2.30 18.19
C SER A 2 9.28 -1.76 17.72
N ARG A 3 9.26 -0.54 17.15
CA ARG A 3 8.04 0.04 16.56
C ARG A 3 7.44 -0.82 15.44
N VAL A 4 8.29 -1.57 14.73
CA VAL A 4 7.85 -2.54 13.72
C VAL A 4 7.02 -3.66 14.37
N ASN A 5 7.50 -4.26 15.45
CA ASN A 5 6.75 -5.30 16.15
C ASN A 5 5.46 -4.74 16.75
N GLU A 6 5.49 -3.52 17.30
CA GLU A 6 4.28 -2.85 17.80
C GLU A 6 3.25 -2.71 16.68
N ALA A 7 3.65 -2.24 15.49
CA ALA A 7 2.77 -2.08 14.35
C ALA A 7 2.22 -3.41 13.81
N LEU A 8 3.05 -4.46 13.75
CA LEU A 8 2.60 -5.81 13.36
C LEU A 8 1.55 -6.36 14.33
N ASN A 9 1.73 -6.15 15.64
CA ASN A 9 0.84 -6.65 16.68
C ASN A 9 -0.47 -5.84 16.83
N GLU A 10 -0.66 -4.76 16.06
CA GLU A 10 -1.98 -4.11 15.93
C GLU A 10 -3.00 -5.03 15.24
N PHE A 11 -2.52 -6.06 14.53
CA PHE A 11 -3.33 -6.95 13.71
C PHE A 11 -3.23 -8.40 14.20
N ASN A 12 -4.32 -9.13 14.04
CA ASN A 12 -4.40 -10.57 14.30
C ASN A 12 -5.26 -11.26 13.23
N SER A 13 -5.33 -12.59 13.26
CA SER A 13 -6.12 -13.38 12.30
C SER A 13 -7.61 -13.01 12.26
N ASP A 14 -8.15 -12.44 13.34
CA ASP A 14 -9.55 -12.03 13.41
C ASP A 14 -9.82 -10.62 12.88
N SER A 15 -8.76 -9.83 12.64
CA SER A 15 -8.85 -8.46 12.16
C SER A 15 -9.50 -8.40 10.78
N ILE A 16 -10.44 -7.46 10.60
CA ILE A 16 -11.15 -7.26 9.33
C ILE A 16 -10.16 -6.99 8.19
N THR A 17 -9.12 -6.21 8.43
CA THR A 17 -8.01 -5.96 7.48
C THR A 17 -7.34 -7.25 7.01
N VAL A 18 -7.10 -8.20 7.92
CA VAL A 18 -6.48 -9.49 7.58
C VAL A 18 -7.44 -10.35 6.76
N LYS A 19 -8.72 -10.39 7.13
CA LYS A 19 -9.76 -11.12 6.39
C LYS A 19 -10.00 -10.55 5.00
N LEU A 20 -9.95 -9.23 4.84
CA LEU A 20 -9.98 -8.57 3.53
C LEU A 20 -8.83 -9.06 2.65
N LEU A 21 -7.60 -8.97 3.15
CA LEU A 21 -6.40 -9.39 2.40
C LEU A 21 -6.45 -10.87 2.04
N ASP A 22 -6.82 -11.73 2.98
CA ASP A 22 -7.01 -13.17 2.72
C ASP A 22 -8.07 -13.41 1.64
N GLY A 23 -9.19 -12.70 1.70
CA GLY A 23 -10.23 -12.75 0.66
C GLY A 23 -9.73 -12.35 -0.73
N ILE A 24 -8.95 -11.27 -0.84
CA ILE A 24 -8.35 -10.84 -2.10
C ILE A 24 -7.37 -11.90 -2.61
N PHE A 25 -6.42 -12.33 -1.78
CA PHE A 25 -5.32 -13.20 -2.21
C PHE A 25 -5.78 -14.63 -2.53
N ASN A 26 -6.87 -15.10 -1.93
CA ASN A 26 -7.49 -16.37 -2.31
C ASN A 26 -8.36 -16.28 -3.58
N THR A 27 -8.65 -15.07 -4.05
CA THR A 27 -9.50 -14.85 -5.23
C THR A 27 -8.70 -14.50 -6.48
N VAL A 28 -7.70 -13.62 -6.36
CA VAL A 28 -6.86 -13.19 -7.50
C VAL A 28 -5.77 -14.24 -7.75
N PRO A 29 -5.75 -14.94 -8.90
CA PRO A 29 -4.76 -15.97 -9.17
C PRO A 29 -3.34 -15.43 -9.18
N HIS A 30 -2.39 -16.26 -8.74
CA HIS A 30 -0.97 -15.92 -8.58
C HIS A 30 -0.67 -14.88 -7.49
N SER A 31 -1.64 -14.56 -6.63
CA SER A 31 -1.37 -13.83 -5.40
C SER A 31 -0.41 -14.60 -4.47
N PRO A 32 0.42 -13.91 -3.68
CA PRO A 32 1.28 -14.57 -2.71
C PRO A 32 0.43 -15.20 -1.60
N GLN A 33 0.91 -16.31 -1.03
CA GLN A 33 0.30 -16.85 0.18
C GLN A 33 0.51 -15.88 1.33
N PHE A 34 -0.57 -15.34 1.88
CA PHE A 34 -0.49 -14.41 3.00
C PHE A 34 -0.23 -15.16 4.30
N GLN A 35 0.95 -14.93 4.86
CA GLN A 35 1.32 -15.41 6.20
C GLN A 35 1.32 -14.24 7.18
N MET A 36 0.68 -14.39 8.33
CA MET A 36 0.67 -13.34 9.34
C MET A 36 2.04 -13.29 10.04
N TRP A 37 2.63 -12.10 10.10
CA TRP A 37 3.89 -11.86 10.82
C TRP A 37 3.58 -11.02 12.05
N THR A 38 4.11 -11.44 13.20
CA THR A 38 3.94 -10.76 14.49
C THR A 38 5.23 -10.12 14.98
N SER A 39 6.34 -10.39 14.29
CA SER A 39 7.66 -9.92 14.64
C SER A 39 8.59 -9.77 13.43
N VAL A 40 9.67 -9.01 13.60
CA VAL A 40 10.80 -8.96 12.66
C VAL A 40 11.42 -10.34 12.47
N ASP A 41 11.49 -11.16 13.52
CA ASP A 41 12.00 -12.53 13.44
C ASP A 41 11.19 -13.39 12.46
N ASP A 42 9.86 -13.22 12.42
CA ASP A 42 9.00 -13.92 11.46
C ASP A 42 9.37 -13.55 10.02
N ALA A 43 9.64 -12.27 9.76
CA ALA A 43 10.09 -11.81 8.45
C ALA A 43 11.47 -12.38 8.08
N VAL A 44 12.42 -12.41 9.03
CA VAL A 44 13.74 -13.03 8.82
C VAL A 44 13.59 -14.51 8.49
N ARG A 45 12.79 -15.26 9.26
CA ARG A 45 12.58 -16.69 9.04
C ARG A 45 11.79 -16.99 7.77
N ALA A 46 10.91 -16.09 7.34
CA ALA A 46 10.23 -16.20 6.05
C ALA A 46 11.21 -16.09 4.87
N LEU A 47 12.25 -15.26 4.99
CA LEU A 47 13.28 -15.10 3.95
C LEU A 47 14.40 -16.16 4.06
N LYS A 48 14.77 -16.55 5.28
CA LYS A 48 15.81 -17.54 5.58
C LYS A 48 15.38 -18.41 6.78
N PRO A 49 14.73 -19.56 6.56
CA PRO A 49 14.27 -20.44 7.64
C PRO A 49 15.37 -20.93 8.57
N SER A 50 16.61 -20.97 8.09
CA SER A 50 17.82 -21.36 8.83
C SER A 50 18.60 -20.18 9.42
N ALA A 51 17.97 -19.00 9.55
CA ALA A 51 18.63 -17.81 10.09
C ALA A 51 19.20 -18.06 11.50
N THR A 52 20.40 -17.55 11.75
CA THR A 52 21.08 -17.68 13.04
C THR A 52 20.58 -16.64 14.04
N GLU A 53 20.84 -16.83 15.33
CA GLU A 53 20.48 -15.84 16.36
C GLU A 53 21.15 -14.48 16.12
N SER A 54 22.37 -14.47 15.58
CA SER A 54 23.06 -13.23 15.22
C SER A 54 22.37 -12.47 14.09
N GLU A 55 21.80 -13.17 13.10
CA GLU A 55 21.03 -12.55 12.01
C GLU A 55 19.70 -12.00 12.52
N LEU A 56 19.03 -12.72 13.43
CA LEU A 56 17.82 -12.25 14.10
C LEU A 56 18.08 -11.00 14.95
N GLU A 57 19.15 -11.01 15.75
CA GLU A 57 19.55 -9.87 16.57
C GLU A 57 19.89 -8.64 15.71
N LEU A 58 20.66 -8.83 14.63
CA LEU A 58 20.97 -7.75 13.70
C LEU A 58 19.70 -7.15 13.07
N ALA A 59 18.76 -7.99 12.62
CA ALA A 59 17.49 -7.52 12.07
C ALA A 59 16.67 -6.72 13.10
N ARG A 60 16.63 -7.17 14.37
CA ARG A 60 15.97 -6.43 15.45
C ARG A 60 16.61 -5.07 15.70
N ASN A 61 17.94 -5.00 15.69
CA ASN A 61 18.68 -3.75 15.87
C ASN A 61 18.42 -2.78 14.71
N ILE A 62 18.43 -3.26 13.47
CA ILE A 62 18.08 -2.46 12.28
C ILE A 62 16.64 -1.96 12.39
N ALA A 63 15.69 -2.83 12.74
CA ALA A 63 14.28 -2.45 12.88
C ALA A 63 14.03 -1.41 13.99
N ALA A 64 14.91 -1.34 15.00
CA ALA A 64 14.80 -0.38 16.10
C ALA A 64 15.41 0.99 15.78
N GLY A 65 16.47 1.04 14.98
CA GLY A 65 17.30 2.25 14.80
C GLY A 65 17.45 2.78 13.38
N ASN A 66 16.88 2.13 12.36
CA ASN A 66 17.05 2.55 10.97
C ASN A 66 15.97 3.53 10.51
N ASP A 67 16.40 4.72 10.05
CA ASP A 67 15.48 5.78 9.59
C ASP A 67 14.65 5.36 8.38
N GLN A 68 15.21 4.60 7.43
CA GLN A 68 14.44 4.13 6.26
C GLN A 68 13.34 3.14 6.66
N VAL A 69 13.57 2.34 7.70
CA VAL A 69 12.53 1.45 8.27
C VAL A 69 11.43 2.28 8.94
N ASN A 70 11.79 3.33 9.66
CA ASN A 70 10.83 4.25 10.28
C ASN A 70 10.02 5.05 9.24
N ASP A 71 10.66 5.48 8.14
CA ASP A 71 10.03 6.16 7.01
C ASP A 71 8.90 5.32 6.39
N ILE A 72 9.09 3.99 6.28
CA ILE A 72 8.06 3.08 5.78
C ILE A 72 6.84 3.06 6.71
N LEU A 73 7.07 2.95 8.03
CA LEU A 73 5.98 2.96 9.03
C LEU A 73 5.25 4.29 9.08
N TRP A 74 5.95 5.40 8.84
CA TRP A 74 5.36 6.72 8.79
C TRP A 74 4.48 6.87 7.54
N MET A 75 5.01 6.56 6.35
CA MET A 75 4.25 6.67 5.09
C MET A 75 3.04 5.74 5.10
N SER A 76 3.16 4.52 5.62
CA SER A 76 2.04 3.59 5.68
C SER A 76 0.87 4.10 6.53
N ARG A 77 1.16 4.75 7.65
CA ARG A 77 0.14 5.43 8.47
C ARG A 77 -0.47 6.62 7.75
N LEU A 78 0.34 7.37 6.98
CA LEU A 78 -0.14 8.49 6.19
C LEU A 78 -1.15 8.04 5.13
N LEU A 79 -0.85 6.94 4.42
CA LEU A 79 -1.73 6.37 3.40
C LEU A 79 -3.09 5.92 3.97
N ASP A 80 -3.11 5.24 5.12
CA ASP A 80 -4.36 4.79 5.75
C ASP A 80 -5.16 5.91 6.43
N SER A 81 -4.52 7.03 6.77
CA SER A 81 -5.21 8.09 7.51
C SER A 81 -6.05 9.01 6.62
N GLY A 82 -5.88 8.94 5.29
CA GLY A 82 -6.54 9.80 4.31
C GLY A 82 -6.61 11.27 4.72
N ASP A 83 -7.69 11.95 4.33
CA ASP A 83 -7.93 13.38 4.63
C ASP A 83 -8.00 13.75 6.12
N LYS A 84 -8.28 12.78 7.00
CA LYS A 84 -8.30 13.01 8.46
C LYS A 84 -6.91 13.05 9.07
N GLY A 85 -5.97 12.27 8.53
CA GLY A 85 -4.54 12.37 8.88
C GLY A 85 -3.91 13.65 8.35
N TYR A 86 -4.28 14.08 7.13
CA TYR A 86 -3.71 15.28 6.49
C TYR A 86 -3.91 16.55 7.32
N ALA A 87 -5.09 16.77 7.91
CA ALA A 87 -5.35 17.96 8.75
C ALA A 87 -4.60 17.92 10.10
N ILE A 88 -4.37 16.73 10.66
CA ILE A 88 -3.69 16.54 11.94
C ILE A 88 -2.18 16.65 11.78
N VAL A 89 -1.63 16.05 10.72
CA VAL A 89 -0.20 16.02 10.44
C VAL A 89 0.26 17.42 10.01
N THR A 90 -0.39 18.06 9.04
CA THR A 90 0.07 19.35 8.47
C THR A 90 -0.24 20.60 9.31
N GLY A 91 -1.06 20.48 10.36
CA GLY A 91 -1.54 21.63 11.14
C GLY A 91 -2.42 22.61 10.36
N LEU A 92 -2.73 22.32 9.09
CA LEU A 92 -3.55 23.16 8.23
C LEU A 92 -5.01 22.67 8.27
N ALA A 93 -5.84 23.38 9.03
CA ALA A 93 -7.30 23.17 9.09
C ALA A 93 -8.02 23.30 7.71
N THR A 94 -7.30 23.76 6.69
CA THR A 94 -7.83 24.14 5.37
C THR A 94 -8.07 22.95 4.43
N ALA A 95 -7.40 21.81 4.61
CA ALA A 95 -7.61 20.62 3.77
C ALA A 95 -9.03 20.04 3.91
N TRP A 96 -9.63 20.20 5.10
CA TRP A 96 -11.01 19.75 5.38
C TRP A 96 -12.08 20.51 4.58
N LYS A 97 -11.81 21.75 4.15
CA LYS A 97 -12.76 22.57 3.40
C LYS A 97 -12.77 22.29 1.90
N LEU A 98 -11.71 21.70 1.35
CA LEU A 98 -11.64 21.36 -0.09
C LEU A 98 -12.50 20.14 -0.45
N PHE A 99 -12.78 19.26 0.51
CA PHE A 99 -13.55 18.02 0.28
C PHE A 99 -15.02 18.08 0.72
N LYS A 100 -15.43 19.14 1.45
CA LYS A 100 -16.81 19.32 1.93
C LYS A 100 -17.65 20.30 1.09
N GLY A 101 -17.23 20.57 -0.14
CA GLY A 101 -18.00 21.35 -1.10
C GLY A 101 -19.03 20.51 -1.85
N GLN A 102 -20.27 20.50 -1.35
CA GLN A 102 -21.53 20.41 -2.10
C GLN A 102 -21.79 19.25 -3.10
N GLY A 103 -22.58 18.27 -2.64
CA GLY A 103 -23.73 17.75 -3.42
C GLY A 103 -23.46 16.78 -4.57
N VAL A 104 -23.78 15.51 -4.32
CA VAL A 104 -24.09 14.41 -5.27
C VAL A 104 -23.99 14.76 -6.76
N GLU A 105 -22.92 14.29 -7.41
CA GLU A 105 -22.94 13.81 -8.79
C GLU A 105 -21.83 12.77 -8.97
N SER A 106 -22.14 11.65 -9.64
CA SER A 106 -21.23 10.50 -9.86
C SER A 106 -19.95 10.83 -10.65
N PHE A 107 -19.78 12.08 -11.10
CA PHE A 107 -18.58 12.58 -11.74
C PHE A 107 -17.49 13.08 -10.76
N GLU A 108 -17.85 13.42 -9.52
CA GLU A 108 -16.87 13.87 -8.52
C GLU A 108 -16.14 12.69 -7.84
N THR A 109 -16.82 11.55 -7.68
CA THR A 109 -16.25 10.34 -7.06
C THR A 109 -15.10 9.74 -7.86
N ASP A 110 -15.21 9.71 -9.18
CA ASP A 110 -14.16 9.15 -10.06
C ASP A 110 -12.88 10.00 -10.01
N ASN A 111 -13.01 11.33 -9.91
CA ASN A 111 -11.86 12.23 -9.78
C ASN A 111 -11.17 12.08 -8.40
N GLN A 112 -11.96 11.91 -7.33
CA GLN A 112 -11.42 11.69 -5.99
C GLN A 112 -10.68 10.35 -5.89
N GLN A 113 -11.29 9.26 -6.37
CA GLN A 113 -10.66 7.94 -6.41
C GLN A 113 -9.40 7.93 -7.28
N ARG A 114 -9.40 8.66 -8.41
CA ARG A 114 -8.20 8.83 -9.24
C ARG A 114 -7.06 9.49 -8.48
N ASN A 115 -7.33 10.63 -7.85
CA ASN A 115 -6.31 11.37 -7.11
C ASN A 115 -5.76 10.55 -5.94
N ASP A 116 -6.63 9.81 -5.24
CA ASP A 116 -6.25 8.94 -4.14
C ASP A 116 -5.39 7.76 -4.62
N ALA A 117 -5.77 7.08 -5.71
CA ALA A 117 -4.97 6.02 -6.31
C ALA A 117 -3.56 6.50 -6.70
N VAL A 118 -3.44 7.67 -7.34
CA VAL A 118 -2.13 8.26 -7.70
C VAL A 118 -1.30 8.54 -6.45
N LEU A 119 -1.90 9.13 -5.42
CA LEU A 119 -1.21 9.45 -4.18
C LEU A 119 -0.76 8.18 -3.44
N LYS A 120 -1.57 7.13 -3.41
CA LYS A 120 -1.23 5.82 -2.85
C LYS A 120 -0.14 5.12 -3.64
N ALA A 121 -0.13 5.22 -4.97
CA ALA A 121 0.99 4.73 -5.76
C ALA A 121 2.28 5.50 -5.46
N LEU A 122 2.23 6.83 -5.27
CA LEU A 122 3.41 7.62 -4.88
C LEU A 122 3.93 7.23 -3.49
N GLY A 123 3.03 7.06 -2.53
CA GLY A 123 3.39 6.55 -1.19
C GLY A 123 3.97 5.13 -1.24
N LEU A 124 3.41 4.26 -2.10
CA LEU A 124 3.98 2.93 -2.35
C LEU A 124 5.39 3.03 -2.94
N SER A 125 5.59 3.85 -3.96
CA SER A 125 6.91 4.08 -4.57
C SER A 125 7.93 4.62 -3.57
N TYR A 126 7.52 5.51 -2.68
CA TYR A 126 8.35 5.98 -1.57
C TYR A 126 8.73 4.84 -0.63
N MET A 127 7.74 4.05 -0.18
CA MET A 127 8.01 2.93 0.72
C MET A 127 8.97 1.92 0.07
N VAL A 128 8.81 1.62 -1.22
CA VAL A 128 9.72 0.76 -1.98
C VAL A 128 11.12 1.35 -2.07
N TYR A 129 11.23 2.64 -2.37
CA TYR A 129 12.51 3.34 -2.42
C TYR A 129 13.25 3.25 -1.08
N LYS A 130 12.54 3.31 0.06
CA LYS A 130 13.14 3.19 1.40
C LYS A 130 13.37 1.73 1.81
N ALA A 131 12.53 0.80 1.37
CA ALA A 131 12.55 -0.60 1.82
C ALA A 131 13.77 -1.39 1.35
N TYR A 132 14.29 -1.10 0.17
CA TYR A 132 15.33 -1.94 -0.44
C TYR A 132 16.63 -1.16 -0.64
N PRO A 133 17.80 -1.76 -0.34
CA PRO A 133 19.09 -1.19 -0.71
C PRO A 133 19.34 -1.32 -2.22
N GLY A 134 20.39 -0.66 -2.72
CA GLY A 134 20.82 -0.74 -4.12
C GLY A 134 20.30 0.39 -5.01
N SER A 135 20.51 0.23 -6.32
CA SER A 135 20.03 1.10 -7.38
C SER A 135 18.50 1.04 -7.51
N VAL A 136 17.91 2.03 -8.17
CA VAL A 136 16.46 2.12 -8.40
C VAL A 136 15.91 0.84 -9.09
N ALA A 137 16.65 0.28 -10.04
CA ALA A 137 16.25 -0.97 -10.71
C ALA A 137 16.29 -2.19 -9.76
N GLU A 138 17.34 -2.32 -8.94
CA GLU A 138 17.45 -3.41 -7.96
C GLU A 138 16.34 -3.33 -6.89
N ARG A 139 15.97 -2.13 -6.46
CA ARG A 139 14.86 -1.91 -5.53
C ARG A 139 13.52 -2.31 -6.14
N ALA A 140 13.27 -1.96 -7.39
CA ALA A 140 12.06 -2.36 -8.10
C ALA A 140 11.98 -3.89 -8.27
N ASP A 141 13.10 -4.53 -8.59
CA ASP A 141 13.17 -6.00 -8.69
C ASP A 141 12.95 -6.68 -7.33
N ALA A 142 13.55 -6.15 -6.26
CA ALA A 142 13.33 -6.64 -4.91
C ALA A 142 11.85 -6.52 -4.49
N PHE A 143 11.19 -5.41 -4.83
CA PHE A 143 9.75 -5.26 -4.60
C PHE A 143 8.94 -6.32 -5.35
N ARG A 144 9.20 -6.51 -6.64
CA ARG A 144 8.52 -7.49 -7.50
C ARG A 144 8.64 -8.93 -7.00
N THR A 145 9.78 -9.28 -6.42
CA THR A 145 10.08 -10.64 -5.97
C THR A 145 9.80 -10.87 -4.48
N SER A 146 9.61 -9.80 -3.70
CA SER A 146 9.26 -9.89 -2.28
C SER A 146 7.82 -10.39 -2.05
N PRO A 147 7.59 -11.25 -1.03
CA PRO A 147 6.24 -11.62 -0.62
C PRO A 147 5.39 -10.40 -0.24
N THR A 148 5.96 -9.44 0.50
CA THR A 148 5.24 -8.24 0.90
C THR A 148 4.97 -7.31 -0.27
N GLY A 149 5.94 -7.13 -1.17
CA GLY A 149 5.75 -6.27 -2.34
C GLY A 149 4.72 -6.81 -3.32
N GLN A 150 4.67 -8.13 -3.52
CA GLN A 150 3.59 -8.77 -4.28
C GLN A 150 2.22 -8.54 -3.63
N ALA A 151 2.12 -8.67 -2.30
CA ALA A 151 0.88 -8.43 -1.57
C ALA A 151 0.41 -6.96 -1.72
N MET A 152 1.33 -6.01 -1.61
CA MET A 152 1.03 -4.58 -1.81
C MET A 152 0.62 -4.27 -3.25
N ALA A 153 1.31 -4.84 -4.24
CA ALA A 153 0.98 -4.63 -5.64
C ALA A 153 -0.42 -5.18 -5.97
N ILE A 154 -0.75 -6.39 -5.49
CA ILE A 154 -2.07 -7.00 -5.69
C ILE A 154 -3.16 -6.20 -4.98
N TYR A 155 -2.93 -5.80 -3.73
CA TYR A 155 -3.88 -4.95 -3.01
C TYR A 155 -4.13 -3.64 -3.75
N TYR A 156 -3.06 -2.93 -4.13
CA TYR A 156 -3.16 -1.68 -4.89
C TYR A 156 -3.92 -1.88 -6.22
N GLY A 157 -3.47 -2.83 -7.05
CA GLY A 157 -4.11 -3.07 -8.34
C GLY A 157 -5.56 -3.50 -8.23
N THR A 158 -5.93 -4.23 -7.16
CA THR A 158 -7.30 -4.72 -6.97
C THR A 158 -8.22 -3.66 -6.36
N ILE A 159 -7.83 -3.08 -5.23
CA ILE A 159 -8.71 -2.23 -4.41
C ILE A 159 -8.61 -0.76 -4.79
N GLU A 160 -7.44 -0.29 -5.24
CA GLU A 160 -7.20 1.13 -5.52
C GLU A 160 -7.38 1.46 -7.01
N VAL A 161 -7.39 0.45 -7.88
CA VAL A 161 -7.50 0.63 -9.33
C VAL A 161 -8.64 -0.20 -9.92
N ALA A 162 -8.59 -1.53 -9.87
CA ALA A 162 -9.56 -2.34 -10.58
C ALA A 162 -11.00 -2.19 -10.02
N LEU A 163 -11.16 -2.24 -8.70
CA LEU A 163 -12.48 -2.19 -8.04
C LEU A 163 -13.16 -0.81 -8.15
N PRO A 164 -12.51 0.34 -7.89
CA PRO A 164 -13.15 1.65 -8.00
C PRO A 164 -13.60 1.97 -9.43
N PHE A 165 -12.82 1.51 -10.43
CA PHE A 165 -13.05 1.83 -11.84
C PHE A 165 -13.74 0.72 -12.64
N ALA A 166 -14.24 -0.33 -11.99
CA ALA A 166 -14.82 -1.49 -12.65
C ALA A 166 -16.03 -1.15 -13.55
N ASP A 167 -16.80 -0.14 -13.16
CA ASP A 167 -17.98 0.33 -13.88
C ASP A 167 -17.64 1.43 -14.92
N ASN A 168 -16.38 1.89 -14.98
CA ASN A 168 -15.94 2.96 -15.87
C ASN A 168 -15.14 2.41 -17.06
N ALA A 169 -15.82 2.28 -18.21
CA ALA A 169 -15.24 1.74 -19.44
C ALA A 169 -14.04 2.52 -20.00
N ALA A 170 -13.88 3.81 -19.64
CA ALA A 170 -12.73 4.62 -20.06
C ALA A 170 -11.47 4.28 -19.24
N MET A 171 -11.67 3.99 -17.95
CA MET A 171 -10.63 3.62 -16.98
C MET A 171 -10.31 2.12 -16.96
N SER A 172 -11.16 1.27 -17.54
CA SER A 172 -10.91 -0.16 -17.72
C SER A 172 -10.01 -0.48 -18.93
N SER A 173 -9.40 0.53 -19.56
CA SER A 173 -8.53 0.37 -20.72
C SER A 173 -7.05 0.23 -20.31
N SER A 174 -6.27 -0.52 -21.09
CA SER A 174 -4.83 -0.69 -20.87
C SER A 174 -4.15 0.70 -20.80
N GLY A 175 -3.38 0.95 -19.74
CA GLY A 175 -2.70 2.24 -19.54
C GLY A 175 -3.47 3.24 -18.66
N ALA A 176 -4.52 2.79 -17.96
CA ALA A 176 -5.27 3.58 -16.99
C ALA A 176 -4.35 4.33 -16.00
N LEU A 177 -3.45 3.61 -15.31
CA LEU A 177 -2.51 4.16 -14.34
C LEU A 177 -1.56 5.18 -14.98
N GLU A 178 -1.09 4.94 -16.20
CA GLU A 178 -0.24 5.87 -16.94
C GLU A 178 -1.00 7.17 -17.28
N GLN A 179 -2.29 7.07 -17.62
CA GLN A 179 -3.16 8.23 -17.80
C GLN A 179 -3.41 8.97 -16.47
N LEU A 180 -3.58 8.26 -15.35
CA LEU A 180 -3.73 8.90 -14.03
C LEU A 180 -2.46 9.67 -13.65
N LEU A 181 -1.30 9.04 -13.83
CA LEU A 181 0.00 9.61 -13.47
C LEU A 181 0.37 10.82 -14.34
N SER A 182 0.10 10.76 -15.63
CA SER A 182 0.38 11.89 -16.54
C SER A 182 -0.49 13.11 -16.27
N LYS A 183 -1.70 12.93 -15.75
CA LYS A 183 -2.63 14.01 -15.48
C LYS A 183 -2.44 14.66 -14.10
N ASP A 184 -2.29 13.84 -13.06
CA ASP A 184 -2.34 14.31 -11.67
C ASP A 184 -1.01 14.11 -10.91
N GLY A 185 0.00 13.48 -11.52
CA GLY A 185 1.26 13.10 -10.87
C GLY A 185 2.04 14.27 -10.26
N ASP A 186 2.19 15.38 -11.00
CA ASP A 186 2.92 16.56 -10.51
C ASP A 186 2.23 17.23 -9.31
N GLU A 187 0.89 17.28 -9.33
CA GLU A 187 0.11 17.83 -8.23
C GLU A 187 0.21 16.94 -6.99
N GLN A 188 0.03 15.62 -7.16
CA GLN A 188 0.14 14.68 -6.05
C GLN A 188 1.57 14.59 -5.51
N MET A 189 2.61 14.75 -6.34
CA MET A 189 3.99 14.87 -5.87
C MET A 189 4.19 16.10 -4.99
N ARG A 190 3.67 17.27 -5.39
CA ARG A 190 3.72 18.48 -4.55
C ARG A 190 2.98 18.27 -3.23
N ARG A 191 1.80 17.64 -3.28
CA ARG A 191 1.03 17.30 -2.08
C ARG A 191 1.85 16.39 -1.16
N MET A 192 2.46 15.33 -1.71
CA MET A 192 3.32 14.42 -0.95
C MET A 192 4.53 15.14 -0.34
N SER A 193 5.21 16.02 -1.07
CA SER A 193 6.34 16.80 -0.54
C SER A 193 5.91 17.74 0.60
N GLN A 194 4.72 18.35 0.53
CA GLN A 194 4.18 19.16 1.62
C GLN A 194 3.87 18.33 2.87
N LEU A 195 3.40 17.09 2.67
CA LEU A 195 3.10 16.15 3.75
C LEU A 195 4.35 15.56 4.40
N ALA A 196 5.44 15.52 3.66
CA ALA A 196 6.67 14.88 4.09
C ALA A 196 7.38 15.57 5.25
N GLN A 197 7.10 16.84 5.57
CA GLN A 197 7.59 17.52 6.79
C GLN A 197 9.08 17.31 7.12
N GLY A 198 9.95 17.25 6.10
CA GLY A 198 11.38 17.01 6.27
C GLY A 198 11.85 15.58 5.96
N HIS A 199 10.94 14.66 5.64
CA HIS A 199 11.27 13.38 5.01
C HIS A 199 11.68 13.61 3.54
N ASP A 200 12.78 12.98 3.13
CA ASP A 200 13.25 12.98 1.74
C ASP A 200 12.37 12.10 0.85
N VAL A 201 11.64 12.74 -0.07
CA VAL A 201 10.72 12.12 -1.03
C VAL A 201 11.25 12.09 -2.47
N ASP A 202 12.50 12.52 -2.71
CA ASP A 202 13.02 12.71 -4.07
C ASP A 202 13.12 11.39 -4.85
N GLY A 203 13.30 10.27 -4.14
CA GLY A 203 13.31 8.93 -4.72
C GLY A 203 11.95 8.38 -5.14
N ALA A 204 10.84 8.96 -4.68
CA ALA A 204 9.50 8.44 -4.91
C ALA A 204 9.09 8.55 -6.38
N ALA A 205 9.35 9.69 -7.03
CA ALA A 205 9.00 9.90 -8.43
C ALA A 205 9.80 8.99 -9.39
N GLN A 206 11.10 8.81 -9.12
CA GLN A 206 11.94 7.90 -9.89
C GLN A 206 11.48 6.45 -9.72
N MET A 207 11.14 6.06 -8.50
CA MET A 207 10.62 4.72 -8.22
C MET A 207 9.25 4.50 -8.85
N MET A 208 8.36 5.50 -8.82
CA MET A 208 7.07 5.44 -9.50
C MET A 208 7.26 5.10 -10.97
N SER A 209 8.14 5.83 -11.68
CA SER A 209 8.41 5.57 -13.10
C SER A 209 8.85 4.12 -13.37
N GLN A 210 9.58 3.47 -12.46
CA GLN A 210 9.94 2.06 -12.59
C GLN A 210 8.78 1.11 -12.30
N LEU A 211 7.91 1.47 -11.36
CA LEU A 211 6.83 0.61 -10.90
C LEU A 211 5.56 0.72 -11.73
N THR A 212 5.35 1.82 -12.47
CA THR A 212 4.12 2.10 -13.23
C THR A 212 3.68 0.91 -14.08
N GLU A 213 4.57 0.38 -14.92
CA GLU A 213 4.22 -0.72 -15.82
C GLU A 213 3.86 -2.00 -15.05
N GLN A 214 4.57 -2.28 -13.96
CA GLN A 214 4.26 -3.43 -13.10
C GLN A 214 2.91 -3.28 -12.41
N LEU A 215 2.63 -2.11 -11.82
CA LEU A 215 1.38 -1.85 -11.12
C LEU A 215 0.20 -1.86 -12.10
N GLN A 216 0.39 -1.35 -13.32
CA GLN A 216 -0.60 -1.44 -14.39
C GLN A 216 -0.90 -2.90 -14.74
N ARG A 217 0.12 -3.74 -14.96
CA ARG A 217 -0.10 -5.17 -15.26
C ARG A 217 -0.86 -5.88 -14.14
N VAL A 218 -0.60 -5.53 -12.89
CA VAL A 218 -1.32 -6.11 -11.75
C VAL A 218 -2.78 -5.62 -11.72
N ALA A 219 -3.04 -4.34 -11.99
CA ALA A 219 -4.40 -3.82 -12.09
C ALA A 219 -5.18 -4.45 -13.25
N ASP A 220 -4.57 -4.57 -14.43
CA ASP A 220 -5.18 -5.23 -15.60
C ASP A 220 -5.52 -6.69 -15.33
N HIS A 221 -4.62 -7.41 -14.63
CA HIS A 221 -4.87 -8.77 -14.20
C HIS A 221 -6.04 -8.83 -13.20
N ALA A 222 -6.02 -7.97 -12.17
CA ALA A 222 -7.04 -7.91 -11.13
C ALA A 222 -8.43 -7.51 -11.66
N ALA A 223 -8.51 -6.72 -12.73
CA ALA A 223 -9.76 -6.31 -13.38
C ALA A 223 -10.63 -7.50 -13.79
N ASN A 224 -10.02 -8.62 -14.18
CA ASN A 224 -10.74 -9.85 -14.54
C ASN A 224 -11.40 -10.56 -13.34
N TYR A 225 -11.06 -10.15 -12.12
CA TYR A 225 -11.48 -10.78 -10.88
C TYR A 225 -12.25 -9.83 -9.96
N VAL A 226 -12.61 -8.62 -10.42
CA VAL A 226 -13.32 -7.64 -9.57
C VAL A 226 -14.61 -8.20 -8.99
N LYS A 227 -15.44 -8.87 -9.80
CA LYS A 227 -16.70 -9.46 -9.33
C LYS A 227 -16.50 -10.52 -8.23
N PRO A 228 -15.70 -11.58 -8.44
CA PRO A 228 -15.48 -12.56 -7.38
C PRO A 228 -14.78 -11.94 -6.16
N VAL A 229 -13.88 -10.95 -6.34
CA VAL A 229 -13.29 -10.22 -5.21
C VAL A 229 -14.38 -9.49 -4.42
N ALA A 230 -15.26 -8.74 -5.09
CA ALA A 230 -16.35 -8.01 -4.46
C ALA A 230 -17.30 -8.93 -3.68
N GLU A 231 -17.61 -10.11 -4.23
CA GLU A 231 -18.40 -11.14 -3.57
C GLU A 231 -17.69 -11.68 -2.31
N GLN A 232 -16.39 -11.94 -2.41
CA GLN A 232 -15.59 -12.50 -1.32
C GLN A 232 -15.34 -11.51 -0.18
N ILE A 233 -15.06 -10.23 -0.48
CA ILE A 233 -14.71 -9.22 0.52
C ILE A 233 -15.94 -8.51 1.10
N GLY A 234 -17.04 -8.47 0.36
CA GLY A 234 -18.24 -7.73 0.73
C GLY A 234 -18.80 -8.02 2.13
N PRO A 235 -18.78 -9.27 2.65
CA PRO A 235 -19.19 -9.58 4.02
C PRO A 235 -18.34 -8.90 5.12
N TYR A 236 -17.12 -8.49 4.80
CA TYR A 236 -16.17 -7.88 5.75
C TYR A 236 -16.16 -6.35 5.68
N MET A 237 -16.78 -5.76 4.65
CA MET A 237 -16.70 -4.31 4.40
C MET A 237 -17.64 -3.50 5.30
N PRO A 238 -17.13 -2.53 6.08
CA PRO A 238 -17.96 -1.65 6.89
C PRO A 238 -18.99 -0.90 6.04
N GLY A 239 -20.26 -0.92 6.45
CA GLY A 239 -21.33 -0.15 5.77
C GLY A 239 -21.83 -0.73 4.45
N ALA A 240 -21.18 -1.75 3.88
CA ALA A 240 -21.59 -2.39 2.63
C ALA A 240 -22.55 -3.59 2.82
N MET A 241 -22.86 -3.97 4.07
CA MET A 241 -23.68 -5.14 4.40
C MET A 241 -25.16 -5.01 4.00
N ASN A 242 -25.68 -3.80 3.80
CA ASN A 242 -27.10 -3.53 3.53
C ASN A 242 -27.39 -3.09 2.07
N ALA A 243 -26.38 -2.97 1.23
CA ALA A 243 -26.55 -2.62 -0.19
C ALA A 243 -26.85 -3.89 -0.99
N ALA A 244 -28.11 -4.09 -1.38
CA ALA A 244 -28.52 -5.20 -2.24
C ALA A 244 -27.85 -5.13 -3.63
N ASP A 245 -27.45 -3.93 -4.06
CA ASP A 245 -26.62 -3.67 -5.23
C ASP A 245 -25.24 -3.17 -4.75
N LYS A 246 -24.30 -4.11 -4.53
CA LYS A 246 -22.91 -3.79 -4.17
C LYS A 246 -22.18 -3.21 -5.38
N ALA A 247 -22.39 -1.92 -5.66
CA ALA A 247 -21.59 -1.22 -6.65
C ALA A 247 -20.10 -1.30 -6.26
N ALA A 248 -19.24 -1.61 -7.23
CA ALA A 248 -17.80 -1.84 -7.01
C ALA A 248 -17.14 -0.64 -6.31
N GLY A 249 -17.53 0.58 -6.68
CA GLY A 249 -17.08 1.82 -6.04
C GLY A 249 -17.48 1.97 -4.57
N ALA A 250 -18.60 1.39 -4.12
CA ALA A 250 -18.99 1.43 -2.71
C ALA A 250 -18.12 0.51 -1.84
N LEU A 251 -17.71 -0.64 -2.40
CA LEU A 251 -16.79 -1.55 -1.74
C LEU A 251 -15.36 -0.98 -1.66
N ALA A 252 -14.91 -0.29 -2.72
CA ALA A 252 -13.64 0.43 -2.70
C ALA A 252 -13.59 1.47 -1.57
N ASN A 253 -14.60 2.35 -1.50
CA ASN A 253 -14.68 3.37 -0.45
C ASN A 253 -14.77 2.77 0.97
N ALA A 254 -15.36 1.57 1.11
CA ALA A 254 -15.40 0.85 2.38
C ALA A 254 -14.08 0.16 2.73
N ALA A 255 -13.28 -0.22 1.73
CA ALA A 255 -11.93 -0.73 1.95
C ALA A 255 -10.98 0.39 2.39
N ASP A 256 -11.16 1.62 1.91
CA ASP A 256 -10.33 2.79 2.27
C ASP A 256 -10.32 3.12 3.77
N VAL A 257 -11.34 2.74 4.53
CA VAL A 257 -11.37 2.98 5.97
C VAL A 257 -10.59 1.92 6.77
N LEU A 258 -10.15 0.85 6.11
CA LEU A 258 -9.42 -0.24 6.75
C LEU A 258 -7.92 0.05 6.73
N PRO A 259 -7.21 -0.20 7.85
CA PRO A 259 -5.79 0.14 7.95
C PRO A 259 -4.88 -0.89 7.24
N VAL A 260 -5.05 -1.04 5.92
CA VAL A 260 -4.34 -2.04 5.11
C VAL A 260 -2.88 -1.64 4.90
N TYR A 261 -2.60 -0.37 4.60
CA TYR A 261 -1.22 0.07 4.40
C TYR A 261 -0.42 -0.01 5.69
N ARG A 262 -0.99 0.23 6.86
CA ARG A 262 -0.34 0.03 8.17
C ARG A 262 0.11 -1.41 8.34
N LEU A 263 -0.75 -2.38 8.02
CA LEU A 263 -0.41 -3.80 8.08
C LEU A 263 0.69 -4.15 7.06
N LEU A 264 0.46 -3.87 5.77
CA LEU A 264 1.40 -4.22 4.70
C LEU A 264 2.72 -3.44 4.80
N GLY A 265 2.67 -2.19 5.25
CA GLY A 265 3.81 -1.34 5.52
C GLY A 265 4.62 -1.80 6.73
N ALA A 266 3.96 -2.27 7.81
CA ALA A 266 4.66 -2.90 8.93
C ALA A 266 5.39 -4.19 8.49
N ARG A 267 4.76 -4.99 7.63
CA ARG A 267 5.41 -6.14 6.99
C ARG A 267 6.59 -5.72 6.12
N LEU A 268 6.45 -4.66 5.33
CA LEU A 268 7.51 -4.18 4.45
C LEU A 268 8.69 -3.63 5.27
N ALA A 269 8.40 -2.93 6.38
CA ALA A 269 9.41 -2.46 7.33
C ALA A 269 10.17 -3.63 7.98
N ALA A 270 9.45 -4.70 8.37
CA ALA A 270 10.08 -5.92 8.89
C ALA A 270 10.94 -6.62 7.84
N GLU A 271 10.43 -6.77 6.61
CA GLU A 271 11.16 -7.38 5.50
C GLU A 271 12.40 -6.56 5.09
N SER A 272 12.28 -5.23 5.13
CA SER A 272 13.36 -4.26 4.90
C SER A 272 14.51 -4.43 5.92
N ALA A 273 14.17 -4.60 7.21
CA ALA A 273 15.15 -4.89 8.25
C ALA A 273 15.78 -6.28 8.07
N ALA A 274 14.96 -7.29 7.76
CA ALA A 274 15.43 -8.66 7.54
C ALA A 274 16.40 -8.74 6.35
N ARG A 275 16.08 -8.12 5.20
CA ARG A 275 16.95 -8.12 4.02
C ARG A 275 18.30 -7.47 4.27
N ARG A 276 18.33 -6.37 5.02
CA ARG A 276 19.59 -5.71 5.43
C ARG A 276 20.42 -6.55 6.38
N ALA A 277 19.79 -7.34 7.26
CA ALA A 277 20.51 -8.25 8.14
C ALA A 277 21.07 -9.48 7.41
N LEU A 278 20.36 -9.95 6.38
CA LEU A 278 20.70 -11.16 5.62
C LEU A 278 21.63 -10.90 4.42
N THR A 279 21.71 -9.65 3.97
CA THR A 279 22.61 -9.25 2.88
C THR A 279 23.82 -8.58 3.49
N PRO A 280 25.03 -9.17 3.41
CA PRO A 280 26.22 -8.50 3.92
C PRO A 280 26.42 -7.18 3.16
N SER A 281 26.53 -6.08 3.91
CA SER A 281 26.96 -4.79 3.37
C SER A 281 28.30 -5.01 2.64
N ALA A 282 28.37 -4.67 1.36
CA ALA A 282 29.67 -4.43 0.75
C ALA A 282 30.23 -3.16 1.43
N GLU A 283 31.21 -3.34 2.31
CA GLU A 283 32.07 -2.25 2.79
C GLU A 283 32.88 -1.66 1.62
#